data_AF-A0AA88UQR0-F1
#
_entry.id   AF-A0AA88UQR0-F1
#
_cell.length_a   1.000
_cell.length_b   1.000
_cell.length_c   1.000
_cell.angle_alpha   90.00
_cell.angle_beta   90.00
_cell.angle_gamma   90.00
#
_symmetry.space_group_name_H-M   'P 1'
#
loop_
_entity.id
_entity.type
_entity.pdbx_description
1 polymer ?
#
loop_
_entity_poly.entity_id
_entity_poly.type
_entity_poly.pdbx_seq_one_letter_code
_entity_poly.pdbx_strand_id
1 'polypeptide(L)'
;MEELVAIGDVESEERADIRKVMEGMASIALLPSGSISGHFVQLPNSVCYGLHGTEIACERECSRGEDYRLIKLTITDYNSKRERDVVVECRGHDAARLCNIDHAHGWEKDVVGMLEQKHGKSKILVSFECETLKAEKAAEDHIKQFMPKLAGIDAVVNIGRMSITGLDFDAEAENEHNQLNI
;
A
#
# COMPACT_ATOMS: atom_id res chain seq x y z
N MET A 1 -48.15 8.23 -41.65
CA MET A 1 -47.12 7.19 -41.79
C MET A 1 -45.93 7.89 -42.39
N GLU A 2 -44.77 8.05 -41.76
CA GLU A 2 -44.15 7.61 -40.50
C GLU A 2 -43.09 8.70 -40.23
N GLU A 3 -43.04 9.36 -39.08
CA GLU A 3 -42.56 8.93 -37.77
C GLU A 3 -41.27 9.69 -37.45
N LEU A 4 -41.37 10.55 -36.43
CA LEU A 4 -40.26 11.22 -35.76
C LEU A 4 -39.42 10.12 -35.10
N VAL A 5 -38.12 10.04 -35.38
CA VAL A 5 -37.19 9.29 -34.53
C VAL A 5 -36.16 10.25 -33.96
N ALA A 6 -36.21 10.34 -32.64
CA ALA A 6 -35.43 11.20 -31.79
C ALA A 6 -33.98 10.71 -31.66
N ILE A 7 -33.08 11.70 -31.56
CA ILE A 7 -31.85 11.77 -30.75
C ILE A 7 -31.52 10.54 -29.90
N GLY A 8 -30.27 10.10 -30.04
CA GLY A 8 -29.61 9.16 -29.15
C GLY A 8 -28.12 9.16 -29.43
N ASP A 9 -27.43 10.24 -29.03
CA ASP A 9 -25.99 10.22 -28.81
C ASP A 9 -25.69 9.14 -27.77
N VAL A 10 -25.23 7.97 -28.21
CA VAL A 10 -24.64 6.99 -27.31
C VAL A 10 -23.15 7.29 -27.25
N GLU A 11 -22.82 8.40 -26.60
CA GLU A 11 -21.52 8.52 -25.94
C GLU A 11 -21.49 7.41 -24.90
N SER A 12 -20.78 6.32 -25.22
CA SER A 12 -20.35 5.38 -24.21
C SER A 12 -19.37 6.12 -23.30
N GLU A 13 -19.91 6.77 -22.27
CA GLU A 13 -19.14 7.18 -21.10
C GLU A 13 -18.53 5.91 -20.48
N GLU A 14 -17.37 5.49 -21.00
CA GLU A 14 -16.35 4.89 -20.17
C GLU A 14 -16.03 5.93 -19.10
N ARG A 15 -16.80 5.91 -18.02
CA ARG A 15 -16.38 6.45 -16.74
C ARG A 15 -15.18 5.61 -16.33
N ALA A 16 -14.02 5.98 -16.87
CA ALA A 16 -12.76 5.70 -16.25
C ALA A 16 -12.92 6.23 -14.83
N ASP A 17 -13.15 5.32 -13.87
CA ASP A 17 -12.79 5.57 -12.49
C ASP A 17 -11.32 5.97 -12.55
N ILE A 18 -11.05 7.28 -12.60
CA ILE A 18 -9.72 7.83 -12.43
C ILE A 18 -9.40 7.55 -10.97
N ARG A 19 -9.03 6.30 -10.68
CA ARG A 19 -8.53 5.90 -9.38
C ARG A 19 -7.36 6.84 -9.14
N LYS A 20 -7.44 7.63 -8.07
CA LYS A 20 -6.42 8.59 -7.72
C LYS A 20 -5.09 7.83 -7.58
N VAL A 21 -4.22 7.98 -8.58
CA VAL A 21 -2.87 7.44 -8.54
C VAL A 21 -2.04 8.44 -7.76
N MET A 22 -1.42 7.96 -6.70
CA MET A 22 -0.50 8.71 -5.87
C MET A 22 0.90 8.25 -6.22
N GLU A 23 1.70 9.13 -6.79
CA GLU A 23 3.09 8.86 -7.13
C GLU A 23 4.01 9.71 -6.27
N GLY A 24 5.18 9.19 -5.95
CA GLY A 24 6.15 9.93 -5.15
C GLY A 24 7.33 9.09 -4.72
N MET A 25 7.97 9.53 -3.63
CA MET A 25 9.16 8.90 -3.07
C MET A 25 8.84 8.29 -1.72
N ALA A 26 9.26 7.06 -1.50
CA ALA A 26 9.22 6.42 -0.21
C ALA A 26 10.63 6.24 0.36
N SER A 27 10.73 6.33 1.68
CA SER A 27 11.88 5.88 2.44
C SER A 27 11.41 4.91 3.52
N ILE A 28 11.91 3.68 3.44
CA ILE A 28 11.46 2.51 4.19
C ILE A 28 12.66 1.92 4.92
N ALA A 29 12.62 1.98 6.24
CA ALA A 29 13.51 1.23 7.11
C ALA A 29 13.02 -0.22 7.23
N LEU A 30 13.90 -1.17 6.91
CA LEU A 30 13.72 -2.59 7.23
C LEU A 30 14.39 -2.87 8.56
N LEU A 31 13.58 -3.25 9.55
CA LEU A 31 14.04 -3.55 10.90
C LEU A 31 14.57 -4.99 10.98
N PRO A 32 15.48 -5.30 11.93
CA PRO A 32 15.96 -6.67 12.14
C PRO A 32 14.86 -7.69 12.45
N SER A 33 13.70 -7.22 12.94
CA SER A 33 12.52 -8.07 13.16
C SER A 33 11.81 -8.51 11.89
N GLY A 34 12.25 -8.07 10.71
CA GLY A 34 11.56 -8.26 9.42
C GLY A 34 10.42 -7.27 9.16
N SER A 35 10.04 -6.48 10.17
CA SER A 35 9.04 -5.41 10.04
C SER A 35 9.61 -4.22 9.26
N ILE A 36 8.73 -3.45 8.63
CA ILE A 36 9.12 -2.23 7.92
C ILE A 36 8.46 -1.00 8.55
N SER A 37 9.16 0.13 8.51
CA SER A 37 8.63 1.42 8.92
C SER A 37 9.17 2.50 8.02
N GLY A 38 8.36 3.49 7.66
CA GLY A 38 8.78 4.48 6.69
C GLY A 38 7.79 5.58 6.47
N HIS A 39 8.04 6.32 5.41
CA HIS A 39 7.19 7.39 4.94
C HIS A 39 7.14 7.41 3.42
N PHE A 40 5.99 7.81 2.90
CA PHE A 40 5.76 8.07 1.48
C PHE A 40 5.38 9.54 1.30
N VAL A 41 6.14 10.26 0.49
CA VAL A 41 5.87 11.65 0.14
C VAL A 41 5.30 11.68 -1.26
N GLN A 42 4.00 11.95 -1.35
CA GLN A 42 3.30 12.11 -2.62
C GLN A 42 3.76 13.41 -3.30
N LEU A 43 4.10 13.31 -4.58
CA LEU A 43 4.43 14.44 -5.44
C LEU A 43 3.26 14.77 -6.39
N PRO A 44 3.13 16.03 -6.83
CA PRO A 44 3.91 17.21 -6.42
C PRO A 44 3.44 17.83 -5.10
N ASN A 45 2.32 17.35 -4.54
CA ASN A 45 1.63 18.00 -3.42
C ASN A 45 2.36 17.93 -2.07
N SER A 46 3.47 17.18 -2.00
CA SER A 46 4.29 16.99 -0.81
C SER A 46 3.51 16.50 0.41
N VAL A 47 2.45 15.72 0.19
CA VAL A 47 1.65 15.10 1.25
C VAL A 47 2.40 13.88 1.77
N CYS A 48 2.57 13.78 3.09
CA CYS A 48 3.33 12.72 3.73
C CYS A 48 2.40 11.69 4.37
N TYR A 49 2.66 10.42 4.05
CA TYR A 49 1.98 9.26 4.58
C TYR A 49 2.95 8.42 5.41
N GLY A 50 2.50 7.89 6.53
CA GLY A 50 3.22 6.88 7.30
C GLY A 50 3.07 5.51 6.65
N LEU A 51 4.16 4.75 6.66
CA LEU A 51 4.18 3.34 6.24
C LEU A 51 4.60 2.50 7.44
N HIS A 52 3.77 1.54 7.83
CA HIS A 52 4.12 0.57 8.86
C HIS A 52 3.77 -0.83 8.34
N GLY A 53 4.72 -1.76 8.37
CA GLY A 53 4.50 -3.11 7.87
C GLY A 53 4.93 -4.17 8.87
N THR A 54 4.07 -5.16 9.07
CA THR A 54 4.35 -6.33 9.90
C THR A 54 4.32 -7.59 9.06
N GLU A 55 5.27 -8.49 9.30
CA GLU A 55 5.34 -9.76 8.58
C GLU A 55 4.17 -10.67 8.98
N ILE A 56 3.50 -11.22 7.97
CA ILE A 56 2.45 -12.22 8.14
C ILE A 56 3.08 -13.59 7.91
N ALA A 57 2.94 -14.47 8.91
CA ALA A 57 3.32 -15.86 8.74
C ALA A 57 2.48 -16.50 7.62
N CYS A 58 3.14 -17.11 6.64
CA CYS A 58 2.48 -17.89 5.60
C CYS A 58 3.28 -19.15 5.33
N GLU A 59 2.59 -20.25 5.00
CA GLU A 59 3.25 -21.45 4.52
C GLU A 59 4.00 -21.10 3.23
N ARG A 60 5.33 -21.27 3.24
CA ARG A 60 6.17 -21.01 2.08
C ARG A 60 5.74 -21.94 0.95
N GLU A 61 5.10 -21.41 -0.08
CA GLU A 61 4.93 -22.14 -1.33
C GLU A 61 6.32 -22.40 -1.92
N CYS A 62 6.70 -23.66 -2.12
CA CYS A 62 8.02 -24.07 -2.60
C CYS A 62 8.42 -23.48 -3.97
N SER A 63 7.49 -22.84 -4.69
CA SER A 63 7.72 -22.13 -5.96
C SER A 63 8.18 -20.68 -5.78
N ARG A 64 8.01 -20.10 -4.59
CA ARG A 64 8.40 -18.72 -4.27
C ARG A 64 9.74 -18.76 -3.52
N GLY A 65 10.70 -17.93 -3.96
CA GLY A 65 12.07 -17.94 -3.44
C GLY A 65 12.15 -17.62 -1.93
N GLU A 66 13.31 -17.89 -1.32
CA GLU A 66 13.52 -17.76 0.14
C GLU A 66 13.32 -16.33 0.69
N ASP A 67 13.45 -15.31 -0.17
CA ASP A 67 13.27 -13.89 0.16
C ASP A 67 11.81 -13.41 0.05
N TYR A 68 10.85 -14.32 -0.08
CA TYR A 68 9.43 -14.01 -0.16
C TYR A 68 8.84 -13.76 1.23
N ARG A 69 8.26 -12.58 1.44
CA ARG A 69 7.54 -12.23 2.67
C ARG A 69 6.19 -11.60 2.34
N LEU A 70 5.19 -11.90 3.16
CA LEU A 70 3.92 -11.17 3.16
C LEU A 70 3.95 -10.12 4.24
N ILE A 71 3.59 -8.89 3.88
CA ILE A 71 3.56 -7.77 4.82
C ILE A 71 2.13 -7.24 4.88
N LYS A 72 1.57 -7.18 6.09
CA LYS A 72 0.43 -6.31 6.39
C LYS A 72 0.96 -4.88 6.44
N LEU A 73 0.74 -4.11 5.38
CA LEU A 73 1.15 -2.72 5.27
C LEU A 73 -0.01 -1.80 5.67
N THR A 74 0.17 -1.06 6.75
CA THR A 74 -0.68 0.02 7.20
C THR A 74 -0.16 1.34 6.63
N ILE A 75 -1.02 2.02 5.86
CA ILE A 75 -0.76 3.34 5.29
C ILE A 75 -1.55 4.36 6.11
N THR A 76 -0.84 5.28 6.75
CA THR A 76 -1.43 6.30 7.63
C THR A 76 -1.36 7.67 6.94
N ASP A 77 -2.50 8.35 6.78
CA ASP A 77 -2.50 9.76 6.43
C ASP A 77 -2.19 10.60 7.68
N TYR A 78 -1.03 11.27 7.69
CA TYR A 78 -0.65 12.08 8.85
C TYR A 78 -1.51 13.32 9.07
N ASN A 79 -2.25 13.79 8.06
CA ASN A 79 -3.14 14.93 8.19
C ASN A 79 -4.44 14.53 8.88
N SER A 80 -5.11 13.48 8.38
CA SER A 80 -6.39 13.02 8.93
C SER A 80 -6.24 12.02 10.07
N LYS A 81 -5.04 11.47 10.31
CA LYS A 81 -4.74 10.37 11.24
C LYS A 81 -5.50 9.08 10.93
N ARG A 82 -5.97 8.92 9.70
CA ARG A 82 -6.68 7.73 9.25
C ARG A 82 -5.71 6.70 8.70
N GLU A 83 -6.09 5.44 8.81
CA GLU A 83 -5.25 4.31 8.44
C GLU A 83 -5.99 3.40 7.47
N ARG A 84 -5.23 2.79 6.56
CA ARG A 84 -5.70 1.78 5.63
C ARG A 84 -4.71 0.63 5.59
N ASP A 85 -5.23 -0.58 5.76
CA ASP A 85 -4.43 -1.80 5.66
C ASP A 85 -4.50 -2.38 4.25
N VAL A 86 -3.35 -2.84 3.75
CA VAL A 86 -3.23 -3.61 2.51
C VAL A 86 -2.19 -4.70 2.69
N VAL A 87 -2.42 -5.87 2.10
CA VAL A 87 -1.44 -6.95 2.09
C VAL A 87 -0.59 -6.83 0.83
N VAL A 88 0.73 -6.80 1.00
CA VAL A 88 1.72 -6.71 -0.08
C VAL A 88 2.73 -7.84 0.02
N GLU A 89 3.25 -8.24 -1.13
CA GLU A 89 4.44 -9.06 -1.23
C GLU A 89 5.67 -8.17 -1.09
N CYS A 90 6.57 -8.56 -0.19
CA CYS A 90 7.89 -7.99 -0.07
C CYS A 90 8.91 -8.96 -0.67
N ARG A 91 9.70 -8.48 -1.62
CA ARG A 91 10.70 -9.28 -2.34
C ARG A 91 12.09 -8.69 -2.17
N GLY A 92 13.07 -9.60 -2.09
CA GLY A 92 14.46 -9.30 -1.85
C GLY A 92 14.77 -9.26 -0.35
N HIS A 93 15.94 -9.77 0.01
CA HIS A 93 16.42 -9.85 1.39
C HIS A 93 16.27 -8.52 2.15
N ASP A 94 16.59 -7.41 1.47
CA ASP A 94 16.59 -6.08 2.06
C ASP A 94 15.28 -5.30 1.85
N ALA A 95 14.18 -5.95 1.48
CA ALA A 95 12.90 -5.29 1.15
C ALA A 95 12.97 -4.32 -0.05
N ALA A 96 13.76 -4.70 -1.07
CA ALA A 96 14.00 -3.89 -2.26
C ALA A 96 12.75 -3.61 -3.10
N ARG A 97 11.71 -4.45 -3.00
CA ARG A 97 10.44 -4.28 -3.72
C ARG A 97 9.24 -4.61 -2.85
N LEU A 98 8.18 -3.80 -3.00
CA LEU A 98 6.83 -4.13 -2.51
C LEU A 98 5.88 -4.12 -3.71
N CYS A 99 5.04 -5.14 -3.82
CA CYS A 99 4.00 -5.20 -4.84
C CYS A 99 2.75 -5.87 -4.30
N ASN A 100 1.60 -5.67 -4.96
CA ASN A 100 0.43 -6.48 -4.65
C ASN A 100 0.69 -7.97 -4.89
N ILE A 101 -0.18 -8.78 -4.30
CA ILE A 101 -0.18 -10.23 -4.46
C ILE A 101 -0.81 -10.60 -5.80
N ASP A 102 -0.07 -11.37 -6.60
CA ASP A 102 -0.52 -11.83 -7.92
C ASP A 102 -1.37 -13.11 -7.83
N HIS A 103 -1.09 -14.02 -6.88
CA HIS A 103 -1.83 -15.28 -6.66
C HIS A 103 -1.79 -15.68 -5.17
N ALA A 104 -2.96 -16.05 -4.61
CA ALA A 104 -3.16 -16.42 -3.20
C ALA A 104 -3.59 -17.89 -3.01
N HIS A 105 -3.24 -18.79 -3.94
CA HIS A 105 -3.68 -20.18 -3.87
C HIS A 105 -3.02 -20.92 -2.71
N GLY A 106 -3.81 -21.30 -1.70
CA GLY A 106 -3.36 -22.14 -0.57
C GLY A 106 -3.17 -21.40 0.74
N TRP A 107 -3.60 -20.14 0.83
CA TRP A 107 -3.34 -19.32 2.01
C TRP A 107 -4.37 -19.54 3.12
N GLU A 108 -3.95 -19.25 4.35
CA GLU A 108 -4.83 -19.27 5.51
C GLU A 108 -6.01 -18.31 5.31
N LYS A 109 -7.19 -18.71 5.82
CA LYS A 109 -8.45 -17.97 5.66
C LYS A 109 -8.36 -16.53 6.17
N ASP A 110 -7.49 -16.25 7.13
CA ASP A 110 -7.31 -14.91 7.68
C ASP A 110 -6.57 -13.98 6.70
N VAL A 111 -5.61 -14.51 5.93
CA VAL A 111 -4.90 -13.75 4.88
C VAL A 111 -5.81 -13.56 3.65
N VAL A 112 -6.56 -14.61 3.30
CA VAL A 112 -7.60 -14.53 2.25
C VAL A 112 -8.67 -13.53 2.66
N GLY A 113 -9.12 -13.52 3.91
CA GLY A 113 -10.11 -12.57 4.44
C GLY A 113 -9.61 -11.12 4.49
N MET A 114 -8.29 -10.89 4.59
CA MET A 114 -7.68 -9.56 4.45
C MET A 114 -7.53 -9.11 2.98
N LEU A 115 -7.29 -10.05 2.06
CA LEU A 115 -7.35 -9.82 0.61
C LEU A 115 -8.78 -9.57 0.11
N GLU A 116 -9.74 -10.28 0.68
CA GLU A 116 -11.17 -10.27 0.37
C GLU A 116 -11.95 -9.24 1.20
N GLN A 117 -11.28 -8.48 2.09
CA GLN A 117 -11.94 -7.52 2.97
C GLN A 117 -12.57 -6.36 2.18
N LYS A 118 -13.86 -6.55 1.85
CA LYS A 118 -14.99 -5.60 1.86
C LYS A 118 -14.84 -4.20 1.24
N HIS A 119 -13.84 -3.92 0.42
CA HIS A 119 -13.83 -2.69 -0.38
C HIS A 119 -14.70 -2.87 -1.61
N GLY A 120 -16.01 -2.63 -1.45
CA GLY A 120 -17.02 -2.78 -2.49
C GLY A 120 -16.90 -1.85 -3.70
N LYS A 121 -15.71 -1.31 -4.04
CA LYS A 121 -15.42 -0.64 -5.33
C LYS A 121 -13.94 -0.31 -5.63
N SER A 122 -13.00 -0.36 -4.68
CA SER A 122 -11.60 -0.02 -4.97
C SER A 122 -10.59 -0.92 -4.24
N LYS A 123 -9.92 -1.80 -5.01
CA LYS A 123 -8.74 -2.53 -4.55
C LYS A 123 -7.56 -1.55 -4.45
N ILE A 124 -6.94 -1.43 -3.27
CA ILE A 124 -5.71 -0.64 -3.09
C ILE A 124 -4.57 -1.37 -3.78
N LEU A 125 -3.89 -0.70 -4.70
CA LEU A 125 -2.70 -1.20 -5.38
C LEU A 125 -1.47 -0.44 -4.90
N VAL A 126 -0.39 -1.15 -4.60
CA VAL A 126 0.87 -0.61 -4.09
C VAL A 126 2.02 -1.19 -4.93
N SER A 127 2.91 -0.31 -5.37
CA SER A 127 4.19 -0.67 -5.96
C SER A 127 5.29 0.18 -5.35
N PHE A 128 6.39 -0.45 -4.94
CA PHE A 128 7.61 0.20 -4.49
C PHE A 128 8.81 -0.48 -5.13
N GLU A 129 9.75 0.33 -5.61
CA GLU A 129 11.03 -0.12 -6.14
C GLU A 129 12.16 0.71 -5.55
N CYS A 130 13.08 0.03 -4.87
CA CYS A 130 14.25 0.67 -4.28
C CYS A 130 15.21 1.17 -5.37
N GLU A 131 15.57 2.45 -5.27
CA GLU A 131 16.59 3.09 -6.10
C GLU A 131 17.90 3.29 -5.33
N THR A 132 17.83 3.42 -4.00
CA THR A 132 18.99 3.65 -3.14
C THR A 132 18.84 2.87 -1.83
N LEU A 133 19.79 1.96 -1.58
CA LEU A 133 19.93 1.26 -0.31
C LEU A 133 20.98 1.96 0.55
N LYS A 134 20.64 2.23 1.81
CA LYS A 134 21.57 2.72 2.84
C LYS A 134 21.71 1.66 3.92
N ALA A 135 22.94 1.45 4.37
CA ALA A 135 23.28 0.55 5.47
C ALA A 135 24.20 1.25 6.48
N GLU A 136 24.36 0.64 7.65
CA GLU A 136 25.28 1.07 8.71
C GLU A 136 25.12 2.57 9.03
N LYS A 137 26.24 3.31 9.05
CA LYS A 137 26.26 4.74 9.35
C LYS A 137 25.34 5.56 8.44
N ALA A 138 25.27 5.24 7.15
CA ALA A 138 24.43 5.98 6.22
C ALA A 138 22.93 5.77 6.49
N ALA A 139 22.54 4.57 6.92
CA ALA A 139 21.18 4.28 7.35
C ALA A 139 20.88 4.98 8.68
N GLU A 140 21.77 4.87 9.66
CA GLU A 140 21.63 5.48 10.98
C GLU A 140 21.51 7.01 10.92
N ASP A 141 22.33 7.67 10.10
CA ASP A 141 22.26 9.12 9.88
C ASP A 141 20.91 9.51 9.24
N HIS A 142 20.40 8.71 8.30
CA HIS A 142 19.09 8.93 7.71
C HIS A 142 17.95 8.72 8.74
N ILE A 143 18.03 7.65 9.54
CA ILE A 143 17.05 7.34 10.57
C ILE A 143 16.99 8.46 11.62
N LYS A 144 18.13 8.94 12.11
CA LYS A 144 18.18 10.07 13.06
C LYS A 144 17.48 11.31 12.54
N GLN A 145 17.60 11.57 11.23
CA GLN A 145 17.01 12.76 10.61
C GLN A 145 15.51 12.61 10.35
N PHE A 146 15.06 11.47 9.81
CA PHE A 146 13.72 11.32 9.25
C PHE A 146 12.82 10.38 10.06
N MET A 147 13.39 9.46 10.83
CA MET A 147 12.67 8.44 11.62
C MET A 147 13.31 8.29 13.02
N PRO A 148 13.43 9.37 13.81
CA PRO A 148 14.30 9.40 15.01
C PRO A 148 13.92 8.37 16.08
N LYS A 149 12.67 7.90 16.09
CA LYS A 149 12.20 6.84 17.01
C LYS A 149 12.84 5.47 16.74
N LEU A 150 13.49 5.30 15.58
CA LEU A 150 14.13 4.04 15.17
C LEU A 150 15.66 4.08 15.31
N ALA A 151 16.24 5.17 15.82
CA ALA A 151 17.69 5.31 15.93
C ALA A 151 18.29 4.21 16.82
N GLY A 152 19.40 3.61 16.36
CA GLY A 152 20.07 2.53 17.09
C GLY A 152 19.45 1.14 16.95
N ILE A 153 18.45 0.96 16.08
CA ILE A 153 17.79 -0.36 15.84
C ILE A 153 18.52 -1.20 14.77
N ASP A 154 19.64 -0.72 14.22
CA ASP A 154 20.43 -1.42 13.19
C ASP A 154 19.60 -1.81 11.96
N ALA A 155 18.79 -0.86 11.50
CA ALA A 155 17.95 -1.02 10.32
C ALA A 155 18.69 -0.59 9.04
N VAL A 156 18.35 -1.21 7.90
CA VAL A 156 18.71 -0.70 6.58
C VAL A 156 17.60 0.18 6.04
N VAL A 157 17.92 1.14 5.17
CA VAL A 157 16.93 2.06 4.60
C VAL A 157 16.92 1.97 3.08
N ASN A 158 15.77 1.62 2.51
CA ASN A 158 15.50 1.68 1.08
C ASN A 158 14.79 2.98 0.74
N ILE A 159 15.29 3.68 -0.27
CA ILE A 159 14.69 4.90 -0.81
C ILE A 159 14.38 4.65 -2.28
N GLY A 160 13.18 4.99 -2.72
CA GLY A 160 12.81 4.79 -4.11
C GLY A 160 11.40 5.23 -4.46
N ARG A 161 11.02 4.95 -5.70
CA ARG A 161 9.72 5.30 -6.26
C ARG A 161 8.64 4.45 -5.61
N MET A 162 7.53 5.09 -5.27
CA MET A 162 6.34 4.41 -4.81
C MET A 162 5.11 4.93 -5.55
N SER A 163 4.22 4.02 -5.92
CA SER A 163 2.89 4.33 -6.42
C SER A 163 1.82 3.63 -5.60
N ILE A 164 0.75 4.35 -5.30
CA ILE A 164 -0.43 3.83 -4.60
C ILE A 164 -1.67 4.23 -5.39
N THR A 165 -2.52 3.27 -5.72
CA THR A 165 -3.76 3.51 -6.47
C THR A 165 -4.96 3.00 -5.68
N GLY A 166 -6.08 3.73 -5.74
CA GLY A 166 -7.32 3.32 -5.07
C GLY A 166 -7.30 3.51 -3.55
N LEU A 167 -6.30 4.22 -3.02
CA LEU A 167 -6.27 4.64 -1.62
C LEU A 167 -7.25 5.78 -1.43
N ASP A 168 -8.40 5.46 -0.84
CA ASP A 168 -9.38 6.42 -0.40
C ASP A 168 -9.55 6.29 1.11
N PHE A 169 -9.20 7.35 1.83
CA PHE A 169 -9.45 7.40 3.26
C PHE A 169 -10.95 7.60 3.49
N ASP A 170 -11.64 8.42 2.71
CA ASP A 170 -13.02 8.89 2.94
C ASP A 170 -14.13 7.85 2.71
N ALA A 171 -13.85 6.78 1.97
CA ALA A 171 -14.79 5.70 1.65
C ALA A 171 -15.44 4.98 2.87
N GLU A 172 -14.98 5.21 4.10
CA GLU A 172 -15.57 4.63 5.32
C GLU A 172 -16.58 5.54 6.05
N ALA A 173 -16.73 6.81 5.68
CA ALA A 173 -17.67 7.70 6.36
C ALA A 173 -19.15 7.37 6.07
N GLU A 174 -19.44 6.58 5.02
CA GLU A 174 -20.82 6.30 4.57
C GLU A 174 -21.44 5.03 5.18
N ASN A 175 -20.67 4.15 5.84
CA ASN A 175 -21.20 2.87 6.33
C ASN A 175 -21.63 2.86 7.81
N GLU A 176 -21.32 3.88 8.60
CA GLU A 176 -21.72 3.95 10.01
C GLU A 176 -23.11 4.57 10.22
N HIS A 177 -23.67 5.28 9.24
CA HIS A 177 -24.98 5.95 9.38
C HIS A 177 -26.21 5.07 9.04
N ASN A 178 -26.02 3.85 8.51
CA ASN A 178 -27.13 2.99 8.07
C ASN A 178 -27.48 1.82 9.02
N GLN A 179 -26.94 1.77 10.24
CA GLN A 179 -27.23 0.70 11.21
C GLN A 179 -28.10 1.11 12.41
N LEU A 180 -28.90 2.18 12.31
CA LEU A 180 -29.83 2.58 13.39
C LEU A 180 -31.32 2.60 13.00
N ASN A 181 -31.70 2.10 11.82
CA ASN A 181 -33.11 1.99 11.42
C ASN A 181 -33.48 0.57 10.98
N ILE A 182 -33.51 -0.39 11.91
CA ILE A 182 -34.34 -1.60 11.81
C ILE A 182 -34.97 -1.87 13.18
#